data_AF-I5BVN0-F1
#
_entry.id   AF-I5BVN0-F1
#
_cell.length_a   1.000
_cell.length_b   1.000
_cell.length_c   1.000
_cell.angle_alpha   90.00
_cell.angle_beta   90.00
_cell.angle_gamma   90.00
#
_symmetry.space_group_name_H-M   'P 1'
#
loop_
_entity.id
_entity.type
_entity.pdbx_description
1 polymer ?
#
loop_
_entity_poly.entity_id
_entity_poly.type
_entity_poly.pdbx_seq_one_letter_code
_entity_poly.pdbx_strand_id
1 'polypeptide(L)'
;MIKSNNLRCLLLLLLTTIIYPPVFAQDIAGYSKQEVKDLSKKVEDQILFLEYFLNTVGSKDTPARDKDVIIRESYSKIFRDGKVQVEDDLLLDRQVITNKDITSYLKDIEFFFKDASFKFKVR
;
A
#
# COMPACT_ATOMS: atom_id res chain seq x y z
N MET A 1 -12.91 27.40 -55.46
CA MET A 1 -14.03 26.57 -55.95
C MET A 1 -13.70 25.10 -55.70
N ILE A 2 -14.07 24.56 -54.53
CA ILE A 2 -13.77 23.18 -54.15
C ILE A 2 -14.68 22.26 -54.97
N LYS A 3 -14.12 21.32 -55.74
CA LYS A 3 -14.89 20.37 -56.56
C LYS A 3 -15.84 19.57 -55.67
N SER A 4 -17.10 19.42 -56.08
CA SER A 4 -18.18 18.76 -55.31
C SER A 4 -17.86 17.33 -54.86
N ASN A 5 -16.98 16.63 -55.58
CA ASN A 5 -16.49 15.30 -55.21
C ASN A 5 -15.59 15.33 -53.96
N ASN A 6 -14.81 16.38 -53.76
CA ASN A 6 -13.97 16.55 -52.58
C ASN A 6 -14.83 16.85 -51.34
N LEU A 7 -15.95 17.56 -51.53
CA LEU A 7 -16.91 17.84 -50.46
C LEU A 7 -17.67 16.58 -50.02
N ARG A 8 -18.04 15.71 -50.96
CA ARG A 8 -18.63 14.40 -50.68
C ARG A 8 -17.66 13.46 -49.95
N CYS A 9 -16.40 13.42 -50.36
CA CYS A 9 -15.37 12.66 -49.64
C CYS A 9 -15.16 13.20 -48.22
N LEU A 10 -15.19 14.52 -48.04
CA LEU A 10 -15.07 15.14 -46.71
C LEU A 10 -16.26 14.80 -45.80
N LEU A 11 -17.47 14.79 -46.36
CA LEU A 11 -18.70 14.41 -45.65
C LEU A 11 -18.72 12.93 -45.28
N LEU A 12 -18.25 12.05 -46.17
CA LEU A 12 -18.11 10.61 -45.88
C LEU A 12 -17.07 10.35 -44.79
N LEU A 13 -15.97 11.11 -44.79
CA LEU A 13 -14.91 11.01 -43.78
C LEU A 13 -15.34 11.57 -42.42
N LEU A 14 -16.30 12.50 -42.40
CA LEU A 14 -16.91 13.02 -41.17
C LEU A 14 -17.99 12.07 -40.61
N LEU A 15 -18.63 11.26 -41.47
CA LEU A 15 -19.65 10.30 -41.06
C LEU A 15 -19.02 9.04 -40.44
N THR A 16 -17.82 8.65 -40.89
CA THR A 16 -17.10 7.49 -40.34
C THR A 16 -16.55 7.73 -38.94
N THR A 17 -16.25 8.98 -38.54
CA THR A 17 -15.76 9.29 -37.19
C THR A 17 -16.84 9.28 -36.12
N ILE A 18 -18.12 9.32 -36.50
CA ILE A 18 -19.26 9.26 -35.56
C ILE A 18 -19.62 7.82 -35.19
N ILE A 19 -19.29 6.85 -36.05
CA ILE A 19 -19.72 5.44 -35.91
C ILE A 19 -18.76 4.62 -35.05
N TYR A 20 -17.50 5.04 -34.89
CA TYR A 20 -16.56 4.37 -34.00
C TYR A 20 -16.62 5.02 -32.61
N PRO A 21 -17.20 4.36 -31.58
CA PRO A 21 -16.96 4.78 -30.21
C PRO A 21 -15.44 4.74 -29.97
N PRO A 22 -14.90 5.70 -29.19
CA PRO A 22 -13.49 5.68 -28.83
C PRO A 22 -13.19 4.32 -28.18
N VAL A 23 -12.36 3.53 -28.84
CA VAL A 23 -11.89 2.24 -28.33
C VAL A 23 -11.29 2.50 -26.94
N PHE A 24 -11.88 1.84 -25.96
CA PHE A 24 -11.59 2.00 -24.54
C PHE A 24 -10.09 1.90 -24.28
N ALA A 25 -9.60 2.85 -23.49
CA ALA A 25 -8.22 2.94 -23.05
C ALA A 25 -7.75 1.61 -22.44
N GLN A 26 -6.53 1.20 -22.77
CA GLN A 26 -5.90 -0.04 -22.30
C GLN A 26 -5.95 -0.16 -20.77
N ASP A 27 -6.49 -1.28 -20.30
CA ASP A 27 -6.50 -1.67 -18.90
C ASP A 27 -5.08 -1.97 -18.41
N ILE A 28 -4.76 -1.53 -17.20
CA ILE A 28 -3.60 -2.07 -16.48
C ILE A 28 -4.09 -3.37 -15.83
N ALA A 29 -3.72 -4.52 -16.41
CA ALA A 29 -4.06 -5.84 -15.88
C ALA A 29 -5.56 -6.08 -15.58
N GLY A 30 -6.46 -5.45 -16.34
CA GLY A 30 -7.92 -5.59 -16.17
C GLY A 30 -8.57 -4.60 -15.19
N TYR A 31 -7.81 -3.62 -14.67
CA TYR A 31 -8.36 -2.55 -13.83
C TYR A 31 -8.55 -1.26 -14.62
N SER A 32 -9.67 -0.57 -14.33
CA SER A 32 -9.90 0.79 -14.81
C SER A 32 -8.96 1.79 -14.13
N LYS A 33 -8.71 2.93 -14.78
CA LYS A 33 -7.90 4.02 -14.20
C LYS A 33 -8.42 4.51 -12.84
N GLN A 34 -9.74 4.48 -12.65
CA GLN A 34 -10.36 4.89 -11.40
C GLN A 34 -10.11 3.87 -10.29
N GLU A 35 -10.23 2.57 -10.59
CA GLU A 35 -9.92 1.51 -9.63
C GLU A 35 -8.45 1.52 -9.21
N VAL A 36 -7.53 1.70 -10.16
CA VAL A 36 -6.10 1.84 -9.86
C VAL A 36 -5.89 3.02 -8.90
N LYS A 37 -6.50 4.18 -9.18
CA LYS A 37 -6.40 5.36 -8.31
C LYS A 37 -6.94 5.09 -6.90
N ASP A 38 -8.08 4.41 -6.79
CA ASP A 38 -8.71 4.13 -5.51
C ASP A 38 -7.93 3.08 -4.70
N LEU A 39 -7.36 2.07 -5.36
CA LEU A 39 -6.48 1.08 -4.75
C LEU A 39 -5.15 1.70 -4.30
N SER A 40 -4.54 2.54 -5.15
CA SER A 40 -3.31 3.28 -4.80
C SER A 40 -3.51 4.11 -3.53
N LYS A 41 -4.66 4.80 -3.42
CA LYS A 41 -4.99 5.57 -2.22
C LYS A 41 -5.12 4.69 -0.97
N LYS A 42 -5.78 3.53 -1.09
CA LYS A 42 -5.89 2.58 0.04
C LYS A 42 -4.53 2.07 0.50
N VAL A 43 -3.63 1.77 -0.44
CA VAL A 43 -2.26 1.33 -0.13
C VAL A 43 -1.48 2.45 0.55
N GLU A 44 -1.61 3.70 0.06
CA GLU A 44 -0.98 4.86 0.69
C GLU A 44 -1.45 5.04 2.15
N ASP A 45 -2.75 4.95 2.40
CA ASP A 45 -3.31 5.03 3.76
C ASP A 45 -2.77 3.90 4.67
N GLN A 46 -2.65 2.67 4.15
CA GLN A 46 -2.06 1.54 4.89
C GLN A 46 -0.59 1.75 5.22
N ILE A 47 0.21 2.29 4.28
CA ILE A 47 1.63 2.58 4.49
C ILE A 47 1.80 3.72 5.50
N LEU A 48 0.96 4.75 5.45
CA LEU A 48 0.96 5.83 6.44
C LEU A 48 0.63 5.30 7.85
N PHE A 49 -0.34 4.39 7.94
CA PHE A 49 -0.64 3.74 9.21
C PHE A 49 0.52 2.87 9.72
N LEU A 50 1.18 2.12 8.82
CA LEU A 50 2.39 1.36 9.16
C LEU A 50 3.50 2.27 9.69
N GLU A 51 3.75 3.41 9.04
CA GLU A 51 4.72 4.42 9.50
C GLU A 51 4.39 4.89 10.91
N TYR A 52 3.15 5.29 11.14
CA TYR A 52 2.66 5.73 12.45
C TYR A 52 2.82 4.64 13.51
N PHE A 53 2.43 3.41 13.19
CA PHE A 53 2.50 2.27 14.10
C PHE A 53 3.94 2.01 14.53
N LEU A 54 4.87 1.85 13.57
CA LEU A 54 6.27 1.55 13.85
C LEU A 54 6.97 2.69 14.59
N ASN A 55 6.66 3.95 14.25
CA ASN A 55 7.20 5.11 14.96
C ASN A 55 6.65 5.22 16.40
N THR A 56 5.42 4.81 16.65
CA THR A 56 4.84 4.80 18.01
C THR A 56 5.51 3.72 18.86
N VAL A 57 5.67 2.51 18.32
CA VAL A 57 6.36 1.41 19.02
C VAL A 57 7.85 1.75 19.24
N GLY A 58 8.49 2.31 18.22
CA GLY A 58 9.92 2.61 18.22
C GLY A 58 10.32 3.86 19.01
N SER A 59 9.42 4.82 19.23
CA SER A 59 9.76 6.09 19.88
C SER A 59 10.08 5.91 21.37
N LYS A 60 11.19 6.50 21.82
CA LYS A 60 11.54 6.59 23.25
C LYS A 60 10.58 7.46 24.07
N ASP A 61 9.87 8.38 23.41
CA ASP A 61 8.98 9.36 24.06
C ASP A 61 7.55 8.81 24.23
N THR A 62 7.25 7.67 23.60
CA THR A 62 5.96 7.00 23.75
C THR A 62 5.96 6.14 25.02
N PRO A 63 4.97 6.30 25.93
CA PRO A 63 4.86 5.47 27.12
C PRO A 63 4.69 3.98 26.80
N ALA A 64 5.31 3.10 27.60
CA ALA A 64 5.21 1.64 27.42
C ALA A 64 3.75 1.12 27.38
N ARG A 65 2.85 1.75 28.15
CA ARG A 65 1.41 1.45 28.09
C ARG A 65 0.82 1.69 26.70
N ASP A 66 1.15 2.83 26.09
CA ASP A 66 0.60 3.22 24.80
C ASP A 66 1.16 2.32 23.68
N LYS A 67 2.42 1.90 23.82
CA LYS A 67 3.03 0.86 22.98
C LYS A 67 2.31 -0.49 23.09
N ASP A 68 2.00 -0.95 24.30
CA ASP A 68 1.24 -2.21 24.48
C ASP A 68 -0.18 -2.11 23.89
N VAL A 69 -0.86 -0.97 24.10
CA VAL A 69 -2.19 -0.74 23.55
C VAL A 69 -2.17 -0.77 22.02
N ILE A 70 -1.25 -0.06 21.36
CA ILE A 70 -1.21 -0.04 19.90
C ILE A 70 -0.86 -1.43 19.34
N ILE A 71 0.08 -2.16 19.96
CA ILE A 71 0.43 -3.54 19.57
C ILE A 71 -0.77 -4.48 19.71
N ARG A 72 -1.58 -4.37 20.77
CA ARG A 72 -2.71 -5.27 20.99
C ARG A 72 -3.93 -4.91 20.15
N GLU A 73 -4.25 -3.63 20.04
CA GLU A 73 -5.52 -3.18 19.46
C GLU A 73 -5.43 -2.90 17.96
N SER A 74 -4.23 -2.57 17.46
CA SER A 74 -4.09 -2.02 16.11
C SER A 74 -3.19 -2.83 15.17
N TYR A 75 -2.52 -3.88 15.66
CA TYR A 75 -1.64 -4.70 14.80
C TYR A 75 -2.39 -5.34 13.61
N SER A 76 -3.68 -5.69 13.78
CA SER A 76 -4.49 -6.33 12.74
C SER A 76 -4.78 -5.43 11.53
N LYS A 77 -4.50 -4.12 11.63
CA LYS A 77 -4.55 -3.20 10.49
C LYS A 77 -3.40 -3.40 9.51
N ILE A 78 -2.31 -4.05 9.95
CA ILE A 78 -1.09 -4.31 9.17
C ILE A 78 -0.92 -5.82 8.93
N PHE A 79 -1.21 -6.62 9.95
CA PHE A 79 -1.03 -8.07 9.94
C PHE A 79 -2.36 -8.79 9.81
N ARG A 80 -2.34 -9.95 9.13
CA ARG A 80 -3.55 -10.78 8.93
C ARG A 80 -4.25 -11.13 10.24
N ASP A 81 -3.49 -11.62 11.22
CA ASP A 81 -3.96 -12.05 12.53
C ASP A 81 -2.79 -12.19 13.52
N GLY A 82 -3.09 -12.52 14.78
CA GLY A 82 -2.08 -12.66 15.83
C GLY A 82 -1.17 -13.89 15.66
N LYS A 83 -1.51 -14.80 14.74
CA LYS A 83 -0.77 -16.04 14.48
C LYS A 83 0.25 -15.88 13.37
N VAL A 84 0.38 -14.68 12.79
CA VAL A 84 1.48 -14.36 11.86
C VAL A 84 2.79 -14.65 12.58
N GLN A 85 3.57 -15.56 11.98
CA GLN A 85 4.86 -15.99 12.50
C GLN A 85 5.96 -15.08 11.96
N VAL A 86 6.82 -14.57 12.83
CA VAL A 86 8.01 -13.79 12.50
C VAL A 86 9.23 -14.48 13.09
N GLU A 87 10.30 -14.56 12.30
CA GLU A 87 11.58 -15.07 12.76
C GLU A 87 12.15 -14.16 13.86
N ASP A 88 12.58 -14.76 14.97
CA ASP A 88 13.12 -14.04 16.12
C ASP A 88 14.61 -13.73 15.94
N ASP A 89 14.89 -12.68 15.17
CA ASP A 89 16.22 -12.18 14.78
C ASP A 89 16.80 -11.13 15.74
N LEU A 90 16.15 -10.89 16.89
CA LEU A 90 16.55 -9.86 17.85
C LEU A 90 17.82 -10.20 18.63
N LEU A 91 18.19 -11.48 18.68
CA LEU A 91 19.41 -11.98 19.33
C LEU A 91 20.37 -12.53 18.27
N LEU A 92 21.57 -11.96 18.20
CA LEU A 92 22.56 -12.26 17.16
C LEU A 92 23.22 -13.64 17.27
N ASP A 93 23.22 -14.24 18.46
CA ASP A 93 23.93 -15.50 18.77
C ASP A 93 23.02 -16.74 18.76
N ARG A 94 21.80 -16.60 18.24
CA ARG A 94 20.83 -17.70 18.20
C ARG A 94 21.30 -18.80 17.24
N GLN A 95 21.46 -20.01 17.78
CA GLN A 95 21.90 -21.19 17.01
C GLN A 95 20.73 -21.93 16.33
N VAL A 96 19.48 -21.66 16.72
CA VAL A 96 18.29 -22.36 16.25
C VAL A 96 17.22 -21.36 15.81
N ILE A 97 16.75 -21.49 14.57
CA ILE A 97 15.68 -20.66 14.01
C ILE A 97 14.42 -20.83 14.88
N THR A 98 13.92 -19.71 15.39
CA THR A 98 12.71 -19.67 16.22
C THR A 98 11.75 -18.66 15.61
N ASN A 99 10.47 -19.01 15.54
CA ASN A 99 9.43 -18.08 15.12
C ASN A 99 8.55 -17.70 16.31
N LYS A 100 8.06 -16.47 16.29
CA LYS A 100 7.15 -15.92 17.30
C LYS A 100 5.90 -15.38 16.65
N ASP A 101 4.79 -15.42 17.38
CA ASP A 101 3.61 -14.65 17.06
C ASP A 101 3.95 -13.16 16.97
N ILE A 102 3.40 -12.47 15.98
CA ILE A 102 3.73 -11.08 15.67
C ILE A 102 3.60 -10.15 16.89
N THR A 103 2.57 -10.33 17.71
CA THR A 103 2.36 -9.49 18.90
C THR A 103 3.47 -9.70 19.94
N SER A 104 4.00 -10.91 20.06
CA SER A 104 5.12 -11.22 20.96
C SER A 104 6.42 -10.64 20.41
N TYR A 105 6.66 -10.78 19.11
CA TYR A 105 7.84 -10.21 18.47
C TYR A 105 7.88 -8.67 18.57
N LEU A 106 6.75 -7.98 18.38
CA LEU A 106 6.65 -6.52 18.54
C LEU A 106 6.89 -6.06 19.98
N LYS A 107 6.51 -6.85 20.98
CA LYS A 107 6.81 -6.57 22.40
C LYS A 107 8.30 -6.72 22.68
N ASP A 108 8.93 -7.73 22.10
CA ASP A 108 10.37 -7.89 22.25
C ASP A 108 11.13 -6.74 21.58
N ILE A 109 10.67 -6.24 20.42
CA ILE A 109 11.23 -5.03 19.81
C ILE A 109 11.19 -3.84 20.79
N GLU A 110 10.06 -3.63 21.48
CA GLU A 110 9.93 -2.56 22.48
C GLU A 110 10.94 -2.70 23.63
N PHE A 111 11.25 -3.94 24.03
CA PHE A 111 12.23 -4.23 25.06
C PHE A 111 13.68 -4.03 24.59
N PHE A 112 14.02 -4.47 23.37
CA PHE A 112 15.40 -4.46 22.88
C PHE A 112 15.83 -3.12 22.26
N PHE A 113 14.91 -2.35 21.66
CA PHE A 113 15.24 -1.09 20.99
C PHE A 113 14.85 0.13 21.82
N LYS A 114 15.77 1.10 21.90
CA LYS A 114 15.56 2.32 22.70
C LYS A 114 14.82 3.43 21.94
N ASP A 115 15.15 3.61 20.66
CA ASP A 115 14.57 4.66 19.81
C ASP A 115 14.73 4.25 18.34
N ALA A 116 13.65 4.31 17.56
CA ALA A 116 13.64 4.00 16.14
C ALA A 116 12.66 4.90 15.38
N SER A 117 13.05 5.31 14.16
CA SER A 117 12.22 6.15 13.30
C SER A 117 12.20 5.64 11.86
N PHE A 118 11.00 5.66 11.27
CA PHE A 118 10.69 5.17 9.95
C PHE A 118 10.08 6.29 9.11
N LYS A 119 10.53 6.36 7.85
CA LYS A 119 9.92 7.22 6.81
C LYS A 119 9.76 6.42 5.53
N PHE A 120 8.53 6.16 5.14
CA PHE A 120 8.19 5.47 3.90
C PHE A 120 7.99 6.47 2.76
N LYS A 121 8.39 6.05 1.56
CA LYS A 121 8.18 6.81 0.32
C LYS A 121 7.31 5.99 -0.61
N VAL A 122 6.04 6.40 -0.74
CA VAL A 122 5.11 5.86 -1.75
C VAL A 122 5.42 6.57 -3.09
N ARG A 123 5.50 5.82 -4.18
CA ARG A 123 5.80 6.32 -5.53
C ARG A 123 4.73 5.88 -6.51
#